data_AF-A0A932J029-F1
#
_entry.id   AF-A0A932J029-F1
#
_cell.length_a   1.000
_cell.length_b   1.000
_cell.length_c   1.000
_cell.angle_alpha   90.00
_cell.angle_beta   90.00
_cell.angle_gamma   90.00
#
_symmetry.space_group_name_H-M   'P 1'
#
loop_
_entity.id
_entity.type
_entity.pdbx_description
1 polymer ?
#
loop_
_entity_poly.entity_id
_entity_poly.type
_entity_poly.pdbx_seq_one_letter_code
_entity_poly.pdbx_strand_id
1 'polypeptide(L)'
;MILEVYKRAKSEKYDTLRFVRADGSDCECVMPRQGMLPHDLVHFVVESNLPGCRGFLSLVAAGAQANFVMEELHELARAERAEQMQQAVQVEAVVEALQTQLWGGQFDLASFLYGCEMACVARAIAPLDFAGFAPQRLYDAALQLAQQWQQLPFCHHLVLEFSPCASA
;
A
#
# COMPACT_ATOMS: atom_id res chain seq x y z
N MET A 1 -6.82 11.89 -5.72
CA MET A 1 -7.22 10.65 -6.43
C MET A 1 -8.24 9.94 -5.56
N ILE A 2 -9.29 9.39 -6.16
CA ILE A 2 -10.29 8.58 -5.44
C ILE A 2 -9.97 7.11 -5.65
N LEU A 3 -10.08 6.30 -4.60
CA LEU A 3 -9.99 4.85 -4.65
C LEU A 3 -11.39 4.28 -4.40
N GLU A 4 -11.97 3.62 -5.39
CA GLU A 4 -13.24 2.90 -5.28
C GLU A 4 -12.94 1.41 -5.06
N VAL A 5 -13.24 0.93 -3.85
CA VAL A 5 -12.88 -0.41 -3.39
C VAL A 5 -14.12 -1.31 -3.40
N TYR A 6 -14.25 -2.16 -4.40
CA TYR A 6 -15.42 -3.02 -4.59
C TYR A 6 -15.25 -4.39 -3.96
N LYS A 7 -16.06 -4.69 -2.94
CA LYS A 7 -16.20 -6.04 -2.40
C LYS A 7 -17.15 -6.82 -3.28
N ARG A 8 -16.62 -7.76 -4.05
CA ARG A 8 -17.37 -8.56 -5.03
C ARG A 8 -18.26 -9.60 -4.35
N ALA A 9 -18.98 -10.42 -5.11
CA ALA A 9 -19.85 -11.45 -4.53
C ALA A 9 -19.06 -12.44 -3.65
N LYS A 10 -19.73 -13.10 -2.69
CA LYS A 10 -19.09 -14.06 -1.77
C LYS A 10 -18.37 -15.21 -2.49
N SER A 11 -18.86 -15.61 -3.67
CA SER A 11 -18.28 -16.66 -4.51
C SER A 11 -16.97 -16.26 -5.19
N GLU A 12 -16.67 -14.96 -5.28
CA GLU A 12 -15.47 -14.47 -5.95
C GLU A 12 -14.21 -14.68 -5.11
N LYS A 13 -13.08 -14.86 -5.78
CA LYS A 13 -11.75 -14.97 -5.14
C LYS A 13 -11.04 -13.62 -5.05
N TYR A 14 -11.47 -12.66 -5.85
CA TYR A 14 -10.85 -11.36 -5.98
C TYR A 14 -11.89 -10.27 -5.76
N ASP A 15 -11.47 -9.22 -5.07
CA ASP A 15 -12.14 -7.93 -5.02
C ASP A 15 -11.49 -6.99 -6.04
N THR A 16 -12.05 -5.80 -6.26
CA THR A 16 -11.52 -4.86 -7.26
C THR A 16 -11.22 -3.52 -6.63
N LEU A 17 -10.08 -2.95 -6.97
CA LEU A 17 -9.71 -1.59 -6.61
C LEU A 17 -9.60 -0.76 -7.89
N ARG A 18 -10.41 0.29 -7.96
CA ARG A 18 -10.42 1.25 -9.07
C ARG A 18 -9.86 2.58 -8.59
N PHE A 19 -9.01 3.18 -9.40
CA PHE A 19 -8.34 4.45 -9.13
C PHE A 19 -8.89 5.50 -10.09
N VAL A 20 -9.47 6.58 -9.57
CA VAL A 20 -10.00 7.70 -10.37
C VAL A 20 -9.14 8.94 -10.10
N ARG A 21 -8.41 9.38 -11.12
CA ARG A 21 -7.48 10.51 -11.05
C ARG A 21 -8.20 11.85 -11.12
N ALA A 22 -7.47 12.93 -10.84
CA ALA A 22 -8.05 14.28 -10.83
C ALA A 22 -8.52 14.75 -12.22
N ASP A 23 -7.92 14.23 -13.30
CA ASP A 23 -8.31 14.50 -14.68
C ASP A 23 -9.50 13.63 -15.16
N GLY A 24 -10.03 12.78 -14.28
CA GLY A 24 -11.12 11.84 -14.57
C GLY A 24 -10.69 10.54 -15.25
N SER A 25 -9.40 10.39 -15.59
CA SER A 25 -8.88 9.10 -16.08
C SER A 25 -8.88 8.06 -14.95
N ASP A 26 -9.06 6.79 -15.32
CA ASP A 26 -9.08 5.71 -14.35
C ASP A 26 -8.29 4.47 -14.79
N CYS A 27 -7.96 3.64 -13.81
CA CYS A 27 -7.43 2.29 -14.00
C CYS A 27 -7.89 1.40 -12.84
N GLU A 28 -7.68 0.09 -12.94
CA GLU A 28 -8.06 -0.86 -11.90
C GLU A 28 -7.01 -1.95 -11.69
N CYS A 29 -7.02 -2.53 -10.49
CA CYS A 29 -6.35 -3.79 -10.18
C CYS A 29 -7.30 -4.75 -9.45
N VAL A 30 -6.94 -6.04 -9.46
CA VAL A 30 -7.63 -7.08 -8.70
C VAL A 30 -6.94 -7.28 -7.36
N MET A 31 -7.72 -7.41 -6.30
CA MET A 31 -7.23 -7.63 -4.94
C MET A 31 -7.57 -9.06 -4.50
N PRO A 32 -6.60 -9.96 -4.37
CA PRO A 32 -6.86 -11.30 -3.84
C PRO A 32 -7.45 -11.24 -2.43
N ARG A 33 -8.49 -12.03 -2.16
CA ARG A 33 -9.05 -12.14 -0.81
C ARG A 33 -8.06 -12.85 0.10
N GLN A 34 -7.49 -12.09 1.02
CA GLN A 34 -6.65 -12.57 2.10
C GLN A 34 -7.48 -12.39 3.39
N GLY A 35 -7.31 -13.24 4.41
CA GLY A 35 -8.09 -13.19 5.66
C GLY A 35 -7.91 -11.92 6.52
N MET A 36 -7.32 -10.88 5.94
CA MET A 36 -6.89 -9.61 6.52
C MET A 36 -7.15 -8.47 5.50
N LEU A 37 -6.64 -7.27 5.79
CA LEU A 37 -6.71 -6.16 4.84
C LEU A 37 -5.94 -6.51 3.54
N PRO A 38 -6.57 -6.39 2.35
CA PRO A 38 -5.88 -6.60 1.07
C PRO A 38 -4.63 -5.73 0.95
N HIS A 39 -3.58 -6.29 0.35
CA HIS A 39 -2.27 -5.64 0.19
C HIS A 39 -2.36 -4.23 -0.42
N ASP A 40 -3.14 -4.05 -1.49
CA ASP A 40 -3.32 -2.75 -2.13
C ASP A 40 -3.96 -1.69 -1.21
N LEU A 41 -4.76 -2.10 -0.22
CA LEU A 41 -5.30 -1.19 0.79
C LEU A 41 -4.30 -0.89 1.91
N VAL A 42 -3.28 -1.72 2.10
CA VAL A 42 -2.16 -1.41 2.99
C VAL A 42 -1.34 -0.26 2.40
N HIS A 43 -1.16 -0.19 1.08
CA HIS A 43 -0.57 0.99 0.43
C HIS A 43 -1.33 2.28 0.75
N PHE A 44 -2.68 2.23 0.72
CA PHE A 44 -3.48 3.39 1.10
C PHE A 44 -3.19 3.84 2.53
N VAL A 45 -3.08 2.92 3.47
CA VAL A 45 -2.74 3.23 4.86
C VAL A 45 -1.35 3.86 4.97
N VAL A 46 -0.34 3.23 4.36
CA VAL A 46 1.04 3.71 4.43
C VAL A 46 1.18 5.08 3.77
N GLU A 47 0.75 5.21 2.52
CA GLU A 47 0.97 6.44 1.74
C GLU A 47 0.11 7.61 2.20
N SER A 48 -1.05 7.37 2.82
CA SER A 48 -1.89 8.46 3.35
C SER A 48 -1.41 9.01 4.70
N ASN A 49 -0.60 8.25 5.44
CA ASN A 49 -0.18 8.62 6.80
C ASN A 49 1.30 8.97 6.90
N LEU A 50 2.13 8.43 6.01
CA LEU A 50 3.56 8.67 6.00
C LEU A 50 3.88 9.94 5.19
N PRO A 51 4.33 11.03 5.81
CA PRO A 51 4.53 12.30 5.12
C PRO A 51 5.67 12.22 4.11
N GLY A 52 5.51 12.87 2.96
CA GLY A 52 6.56 13.00 1.96
C GLY A 52 6.88 11.72 1.18
N CYS A 53 6.19 10.60 1.44
CA CYS A 53 6.43 9.36 0.73
C CYS A 53 5.81 9.37 -0.67
N ARG A 54 6.44 8.62 -1.59
CA ARG A 54 5.96 8.40 -2.96
C ARG A 54 6.09 6.93 -3.31
N GLY A 55 5.02 6.18 -3.05
CA GLY A 55 4.92 4.76 -3.36
C GLY A 55 4.07 4.48 -4.59
N PHE A 56 3.53 3.28 -4.61
CA PHE A 56 2.61 2.79 -5.62
C PHE A 56 1.46 3.76 -5.92
N LEU A 57 0.72 4.21 -4.91
CA LEU A 57 -0.45 5.08 -5.11
C LEU A 57 -0.05 6.46 -5.63
N SER A 58 1.11 6.96 -5.20
CA SER A 58 1.65 8.21 -5.71
C SER A 58 2.01 8.12 -7.19
N LEU A 59 2.58 7.00 -7.64
CA LEU A 59 2.85 6.73 -9.05
C LEU A 59 1.57 6.60 -9.87
N VAL A 60 0.57 5.87 -9.35
CA VAL A 60 -0.74 5.75 -10.00
C VAL A 60 -1.42 7.12 -10.11
N ALA A 61 -1.37 7.94 -9.05
CA ALA A 61 -1.91 9.30 -9.06
C ALA A 61 -1.21 10.21 -10.09
N ALA A 62 0.07 9.97 -10.37
CA ALA A 62 0.86 10.67 -11.39
C ALA A 62 0.60 10.19 -12.83
N GLY A 63 -0.29 9.21 -13.03
CA GLY A 63 -0.69 8.73 -14.35
C GLY A 63 -0.19 7.33 -14.71
N ALA A 64 0.59 6.67 -13.84
CA ALA A 64 1.04 5.31 -14.10
C ALA A 64 -0.12 4.29 -14.01
N GLN A 65 -0.02 3.20 -14.78
CA GLN A 65 -1.03 2.15 -14.77
C GLN A 65 -0.81 1.18 -13.61
N ALA A 66 -1.84 0.93 -12.81
CA ALA A 66 -1.73 0.17 -11.56
C ALA A 66 -1.12 -1.24 -11.74
N ASN A 67 -1.57 -1.99 -12.75
CA ASN A 67 -1.03 -3.32 -13.05
C ASN A 67 0.47 -3.28 -13.39
N PHE A 68 0.89 -2.28 -14.17
CA PHE A 68 2.28 -2.11 -14.56
C PHE A 68 3.16 -1.71 -13.37
N VAL A 69 2.70 -0.77 -12.52
CA VAL A 69 3.48 -0.34 -11.34
C VAL A 69 3.64 -1.48 -10.34
N MET A 70 2.62 -2.29 -10.10
CA MET A 70 2.77 -3.44 -9.18
C MET A 70 3.77 -4.48 -9.72
N GLU A 71 3.67 -4.83 -11.00
CA GLU A 71 4.63 -5.74 -11.64
C GLU A 71 6.05 -5.14 -11.57
N GLU A 72 6.19 -3.86 -11.90
CA GLU A 72 7.47 -3.17 -11.90
C GLU A 72 8.05 -3.01 -10.50
N LEU A 73 7.26 -2.71 -9.46
CA LEU A 73 7.74 -2.65 -8.08
C LEU A 73 8.20 -4.02 -7.60
N HIS A 74 7.47 -5.09 -7.92
CA HIS A 74 7.88 -6.45 -7.60
C HIS A 74 9.16 -6.88 -8.33
N GLU A 75 9.37 -6.42 -9.57
CA GLU A 75 10.56 -6.74 -10.37
C GLU A 75 11.77 -5.85 -10.04
N LEU A 76 11.56 -4.55 -9.79
CA LEU A 76 12.60 -3.62 -9.35
C LEU A 76 13.04 -3.89 -7.92
N ALA A 77 12.14 -4.42 -7.09
CA ALA A 77 12.48 -5.11 -5.85
C ALA A 77 13.48 -6.27 -6.04
N ARG A 78 13.80 -6.67 -7.27
CA ARG A 78 14.74 -7.76 -7.58
C ARG A 78 15.93 -7.29 -8.44
N ALA A 79 16.06 -6.00 -8.76
CA ALA A 79 16.98 -5.51 -9.79
C ALA A 79 17.87 -4.31 -9.39
N GLU A 80 18.98 -4.11 -10.10
CA GLU A 80 19.96 -3.01 -9.95
C GLU A 80 19.38 -1.59 -10.17
N ARG A 81 18.15 -1.48 -10.66
CA ARG A 81 17.47 -0.19 -10.91
C ARG A 81 16.68 0.33 -9.69
N ALA A 82 16.75 -0.34 -8.54
CA ALA A 82 16.06 0.06 -7.32
C ALA A 82 16.38 1.50 -6.88
N GLU A 83 17.57 2.03 -7.16
CA GLU A 83 17.94 3.42 -6.85
C GLU A 83 17.05 4.45 -7.57
N GLN A 84 16.61 4.18 -8.81
CA GLN A 84 15.78 5.11 -9.58
C GLN A 84 14.35 5.23 -9.03
N MET A 85 13.90 4.21 -8.29
CA MET A 85 12.59 4.16 -7.65
C MET A 85 12.72 3.93 -6.14
N GLN A 86 13.82 4.39 -5.54
CA GLN A 86 14.19 4.09 -4.16
C GLN A 86 13.04 4.33 -3.18
N GLN A 87 12.36 5.47 -3.30
CA GLN A 87 11.27 5.83 -2.39
C GLN A 87 10.07 4.87 -2.51
N ALA A 88 9.75 4.41 -3.73
CA ALA A 88 8.65 3.49 -3.93
C ALA A 88 8.97 2.09 -3.40
N VAL A 89 10.23 1.66 -3.55
CA VAL A 89 10.72 0.39 -2.99
C VAL A 89 10.80 0.45 -1.45
N GLN A 90 11.17 1.60 -0.87
CA GLN A 90 11.11 1.82 0.57
C GLN A 90 9.68 1.75 1.11
N VAL A 91 8.72 2.36 0.40
CA VAL A 91 7.30 2.27 0.77
C VAL A 91 6.79 0.83 0.68
N GLU A 92 7.19 0.08 -0.35
CA GLU A 92 6.88 -1.35 -0.48
C GLU A 92 7.38 -2.15 0.73
N ALA A 93 8.64 -1.93 1.15
CA ALA A 93 9.19 -2.58 2.34
C ALA A 93 8.37 -2.28 3.62
N VAL A 94 7.87 -1.05 3.76
CA VAL A 94 6.98 -0.65 4.87
C VAL A 94 5.64 -1.36 4.77
N VAL A 95 5.07 -1.48 3.56
CA VAL A 95 3.81 -2.21 3.30
C VAL A 95 3.96 -3.70 3.64
N GLU A 96 5.02 -4.36 3.16
CA GLU A 96 5.32 -5.78 3.44
C GLU A 96 5.50 -6.04 4.95
N ALA A 97 6.26 -5.19 5.63
CA ALA A 97 6.49 -5.29 7.07
C ALA A 97 5.20 -5.05 7.87
N LEU A 98 4.39 -4.05 7.47
CA LEU A 98 3.11 -3.76 8.12
C LEU A 98 2.12 -4.92 7.92
N GLN A 99 2.06 -5.47 6.71
CA GLN A 99 1.21 -6.63 6.41
C GLN A 99 1.64 -7.84 7.25
N THR A 100 2.93 -8.04 7.46
CA THR A 100 3.44 -9.08 8.37
C THR A 100 2.94 -8.91 9.81
N GLN A 101 2.94 -7.67 10.33
CA GLN A 101 2.38 -7.39 11.66
C GLN A 101 0.85 -7.64 11.71
N LEU A 102 0.12 -7.29 10.65
CA LEU A 102 -1.32 -7.55 10.57
C LEU A 102 -1.63 -9.05 10.60
N TRP A 103 -0.83 -9.88 9.91
CA TRP A 103 -0.93 -11.34 10.01
C TRP A 103 -0.63 -11.84 11.42
N GLY A 104 0.34 -11.22 12.10
CA GLY A 104 0.70 -11.54 13.48
C GLY A 104 -0.34 -11.12 14.52
N GLY A 105 -1.29 -10.24 14.17
CA GLY A 105 -2.35 -9.79 15.07
C GLY A 105 -1.88 -8.89 16.22
N GLN A 106 -0.61 -8.49 16.23
CA GLN A 106 -0.01 -7.56 17.19
C GLN A 106 1.06 -6.73 16.50
N PHE A 107 1.33 -5.53 17.02
CA PHE A 107 2.42 -4.69 16.54
C PHE A 107 3.62 -4.80 17.47
N ASP A 108 4.76 -5.17 16.91
CA ASP A 108 6.06 -5.09 17.56
C ASP A 108 6.98 -4.15 16.76
N LEU A 109 7.41 -3.06 17.40
CA LEU A 109 8.22 -2.03 16.72
C LEU A 109 9.56 -2.58 16.23
N ALA A 110 10.22 -3.42 17.03
CA ALA A 110 11.54 -3.96 16.67
C ALA A 110 11.45 -4.88 15.45
N SER A 111 10.48 -5.80 15.44
CA SER A 111 10.24 -6.72 14.33
C SER A 111 9.79 -6.00 13.07
N PHE A 112 8.96 -4.96 13.22
CA PHE A 112 8.52 -4.12 12.11
C PHE A 112 9.69 -3.37 11.45
N LEU A 113 10.53 -2.69 12.25
CA LEU A 113 11.70 -1.98 11.74
C LEU A 113 12.71 -2.93 11.10
N TYR A 114 12.95 -4.08 11.72
CA TYR A 114 13.80 -5.13 11.17
C TYR A 114 13.24 -5.64 9.83
N GLY A 115 11.93 -5.85 9.72
CA GLY A 115 11.28 -6.24 8.46
C GLY A 115 11.51 -5.22 7.36
N CYS A 116 11.31 -3.92 7.66
CA CYS A 116 11.57 -2.84 6.71
C CYS A 116 13.04 -2.81 6.28
N GLU A 117 13.96 -2.95 7.25
CA GLU A 117 15.41 -2.94 7.00
C GLU A 117 15.83 -4.10 6.11
N MET A 118 15.45 -5.33 6.46
CA MET A 118 15.82 -6.52 5.68
C MET A 118 15.24 -6.48 4.27
N ALA A 119 14.00 -6.00 4.13
CA ALA A 119 13.36 -5.78 2.85
C ALA A 119 14.12 -4.75 1.99
N CYS A 120 14.69 -3.69 2.57
CA CYS A 120 15.49 -2.70 1.85
C CYS A 120 16.90 -3.21 1.53
N VAL A 121 17.55 -3.89 2.49
CA VAL A 121 18.90 -4.49 2.33
C VAL A 121 18.91 -5.54 1.22
N ALA A 122 17.90 -6.39 1.15
CA ALA A 122 17.75 -7.37 0.07
C ALA A 122 17.68 -6.72 -1.33
N ARG A 123 17.34 -5.43 -1.39
CA ARG A 123 17.14 -4.62 -2.59
C ARG A 123 18.26 -3.60 -2.80
N ALA A 124 19.33 -3.68 -1.99
CA ALA A 124 20.48 -2.78 -2.01
C ALA A 124 20.12 -1.28 -1.85
N ILE A 125 19.05 -0.97 -1.13
CA ILE A 125 18.68 0.42 -0.82
C ILE A 125 18.67 0.67 0.69
N ALA A 126 18.85 1.93 1.07
CA ALA A 126 18.74 2.33 2.47
C ALA A 126 17.27 2.20 2.96
N PRO A 127 17.03 1.77 4.22
CA PRO A 127 15.70 1.80 4.81
C PRO A 127 15.13 3.21 4.88
N LEU A 128 13.80 3.31 4.93
CA LEU A 128 13.12 4.58 5.15
C LEU A 128 13.48 5.13 6.54
N ASP A 129 13.84 6.41 6.61
CA ASP A 129 13.85 7.15 7.87
C ASP A 129 12.44 7.64 8.19
N PHE A 130 11.89 7.19 9.32
CA PHE A 130 10.57 7.60 9.78
C PHE A 130 10.55 9.04 10.33
N ALA A 131 11.69 9.73 10.49
CA ALA A 131 11.77 11.15 10.81
C ALA A 131 10.88 11.60 12.00
N GLY A 132 10.79 10.77 13.04
CA GLY A 132 9.95 11.03 14.23
C GLY A 132 8.47 10.65 14.09
N PHE A 133 8.06 10.08 12.96
CA PHE A 133 6.78 9.40 12.81
C PHE A 133 6.76 8.12 13.65
N ALA A 134 5.65 7.87 14.35
CA ALA A 134 5.46 6.66 15.17
C ALA A 134 4.85 5.53 14.34
N PRO A 135 5.59 4.45 14.00
CA PRO A 135 5.10 3.41 13.08
C PRO A 135 3.84 2.67 13.55
N GLN A 136 3.59 2.58 14.85
CA GLN A 136 2.34 2.06 15.44
C GLN A 136 1.09 2.73 14.84
N ARG A 137 1.16 4.01 14.45
CA ARG A 137 0.03 4.71 13.85
C ARG A 137 -0.42 4.08 12.53
N LEU A 138 0.50 3.50 11.76
CA LEU A 138 0.15 2.77 10.53
C LEU A 138 -0.62 1.50 10.85
N TYR A 139 -0.21 0.79 11.90
CA TYR A 139 -0.90 -0.41 12.36
C TYR A 139 -2.32 -0.10 12.86
N ASP A 140 -2.46 0.94 13.69
CA ASP A 140 -3.77 1.35 14.19
C ASP A 140 -4.70 1.77 13.05
N ALA A 141 -4.20 2.54 12.07
CA ALA A 141 -4.95 2.93 10.88
C ALA A 141 -5.31 1.72 10.00
N ALA A 142 -4.42 0.75 9.85
CA ALA A 142 -4.68 -0.47 9.10
C ALA A 142 -5.76 -1.34 9.78
N LEU A 143 -5.76 -1.44 11.11
CA LEU A 143 -6.83 -2.13 11.84
C LEU A 143 -8.19 -1.47 11.65
N GLN A 144 -8.23 -0.13 11.69
CA GLN A 144 -9.47 0.62 11.44
C GLN A 144 -10.01 0.36 10.03
N LEU A 145 -9.16 0.43 9.01
CA LEU A 145 -9.57 0.15 7.62
C LEU A 145 -9.94 -1.32 7.44
N ALA A 146 -9.22 -2.25 8.07
CA ALA A 146 -9.54 -3.67 8.04
C ALA A 146 -10.93 -3.95 8.62
N GLN A 147 -11.28 -3.30 9.73
CA GLN A 147 -12.61 -3.42 10.33
C GLN A 147 -13.70 -2.90 9.38
N GLN A 148 -13.50 -1.73 8.76
CA GLN A 148 -14.44 -1.18 7.77
C GLN A 148 -14.61 -2.14 6.58
N TRP A 149 -13.51 -2.68 6.06
CA TRP A 149 -13.52 -3.63 4.95
C TRP A 149 -14.23 -4.95 5.29
N GLN A 150 -14.00 -5.48 6.49
CA GLN A 150 -14.66 -6.70 6.97
C GLN A 150 -16.16 -6.51 7.11
N GLN A 151 -16.60 -5.35 7.64
CA GLN A 151 -18.00 -5.01 7.84
C GLN A 151 -18.74 -4.66 6.54
N LEU A 152 -18.03 -4.25 5.49
CA LEU A 152 -18.64 -3.95 4.20
C LEU A 152 -19.39 -5.20 3.67
N PRO A 153 -20.68 -5.11 3.31
CA PRO A 153 -21.40 -6.22 2.71
C PRO A 153 -20.80 -6.59 1.35
N PHE A 154 -20.98 -7.85 0.93
CA PHE A 154 -20.66 -8.24 -0.44
C PHE A 154 -21.50 -7.42 -1.45
N CYS A 155 -20.95 -7.23 -2.64
CA CYS A 155 -21.52 -6.41 -3.71
C CYS A 155 -21.67 -4.92 -3.37
N HIS A 156 -20.92 -4.42 -2.39
CA HIS A 156 -20.84 -3.00 -2.03
C HIS A 156 -19.42 -2.48 -2.25
N HIS A 157 -19.23 -1.17 -2.10
CA HIS A 157 -17.93 -0.54 -2.23
C HIS A 157 -17.68 0.48 -1.13
N LEU A 158 -16.39 0.73 -0.86
CA LEU A 158 -15.90 1.85 -0.08
C LEU A 158 -15.29 2.88 -1.02
N VAL A 159 -15.36 4.14 -0.65
CA VAL A 159 -14.69 5.24 -1.34
C VAL A 159 -13.65 5.83 -0.40
N LEU A 160 -12.40 5.87 -0.84
CA LEU A 160 -11.28 6.42 -0.07
C LEU A 160 -10.67 7.58 -0.85
N GLU A 161 -10.36 8.67 -0.15
CA GLU A 161 -9.71 9.84 -0.75
C GLU A 161 -8.20 9.77 -0.50
N PHE A 162 -7.42 9.71 -1.57
CA PHE A 162 -5.97 9.75 -1.51
C PHE A 162 -5.44 11.09 -2.05
N SER A 163 -4.71 11.81 -1.20
CA SER A 163 -4.02 13.04 -1.57
C SER A 163 -2.52 12.75 -1.69
N PRO A 164 -1.96 12.65 -2.91
CA PRO A 164 -0.53 12.46 -3.07
C PRO A 164 0.22 13.65 -2.48
N CYS A 165 1.39 13.39 -1.89
CA CYS A 165 2.23 14.47 -1.40
C CYS A 165 2.60 15.39 -2.58
N ALA A 166 2.46 16.71 -2.41
CA ALA A 166 2.73 17.66 -3.48
C ALA A 166 4.15 17.48 -4.03
N SER A 167 4.28 17.52 -5.36
CA SER A 167 5.60 17.61 -6.00
C SER A 167 6.24 18.92 -5.58
N ALA A 168 7.35 18.84 -4.84
CA ALA A 168 8.29 19.96 -4.66
C ALA A 168 8.92 20.33 -6.00
#